data_AF-A0A2P7TWS8-F1
#
_entry.id   AF-A0A2P7TWS8-F1
#
_cell.length_a   1.000
_cell.length_b   1.000
_cell.length_c   1.000
_cell.angle_alpha   90.00
_cell.angle_beta   90.00
_cell.angle_gamma   90.00
#
_symmetry.space_group_name_H-M   'P 1'
#
loop_
_entity.id
_entity.type
_entity.pdbx_description
1 polymer ?
#
loop_
_entity_poly.entity_id
_entity_poly.type
_entity_poly.pdbx_seq_one_letter_code
_entity_poly.pdbx_strand_id
1 'polypeptide(L)' 'MRSVYRRLKNNLDYLFVFEQFPDSGICNTTNLPDGCFTGLKQKLRYRQGMRKANRIGFIKDYFSNLAED' A
#
# COMPACT_ATOMS: atom_id res chain seq x y z
N MET A 1 -4.65 -2.09 -23.38
CA MET A 1 -5.85 -1.24 -23.16
C MET A 1 -7.04 -1.98 -22.56
N ARG A 2 -7.45 -3.15 -23.09
CA ARG A 2 -8.60 -3.92 -22.53
C ARG A 2 -8.47 -4.26 -21.03
N SER A 3 -7.27 -4.57 -20.55
CA SER A 3 -7.01 -4.91 -19.13
C SER A 3 -7.12 -3.72 -18.18
N VAL A 4 -6.67 -2.53 -18.59
CA VAL A 4 -6.79 -1.29 -17.80
C VAL A 4 -8.26 -0.89 -17.69
N TYR A 5 -8.98 -0.89 -18.82
CA TYR A 5 -10.40 -0.61 -18.86
C TYR A 5 -11.20 -1.55 -17.94
N ARG A 6 -10.91 -2.86 -17.99
CA ARG A 6 -11.59 -3.84 -17.12
C ARG A 6 -11.30 -3.61 -15.64
N ARG A 7 -10.08 -3.22 -15.26
CA ARG A 7 -9.76 -2.89 -13.86
C ARG A 7 -10.50 -1.64 -13.42
N LEU A 8 -10.47 -0.57 -14.21
CA LEU A 8 -11.19 0.66 -13.88
C LEU A 8 -12.68 0.41 -13.73
N LYS A 9 -13.30 -0.30 -14.68
CA LYS A 9 -14.72 -0.65 -14.62
C LYS A 9 -15.07 -1.46 -13.38
N ASN A 10 -14.25 -2.46 -13.03
CA ASN A 10 -14.53 -3.33 -11.88
C ASN A 10 -14.25 -2.66 -10.52
N ASN A 11 -13.48 -1.57 -10.47
CA ASN A 11 -13.13 -0.88 -9.23
C ASN A 11 -13.74 0.52 -9.14
N LEU A 12 -14.66 0.86 -10.05
CA LEU A 12 -15.19 2.22 -10.17
C LEU A 12 -15.89 2.67 -8.87
N ASP A 13 -16.62 1.76 -8.23
CA ASP A 13 -17.32 2.00 -6.96
C ASP A 13 -16.37 2.36 -5.81
N TYR A 14 -15.10 1.93 -5.89
CA TYR A 14 -14.08 2.20 -4.87
C TYR A 14 -13.22 3.43 -5.17
N LEU A 15 -13.24 3.95 -6.40
CA LEU A 15 -12.29 4.96 -6.88
C LEU A 15 -12.48 6.33 -6.19
N PHE A 16 -13.72 6.66 -5.82
CA PHE A 16 -14.10 7.95 -5.25
C PHE A 16 -14.68 7.84 -3.84
N VAL A 17 -14.35 6.77 -3.11
CA VAL A 17 -14.85 6.54 -1.74
C VAL A 17 -14.47 7.68 -0.79
N PHE A 18 -13.31 8.30 -1.00
CA PHE A 18 -12.87 9.46 -0.22
C PHE A 18 -13.76 10.70 -0.44
N GLU A 19 -14.43 10.83 -1.59
CA GLU A 19 -15.39 11.91 -1.87
C GLU A 19 -16.78 11.59 -1.30
N GLN A 20 -17.18 10.31 -1.34
CA GLN A 20 -18.48 9.85 -0.83
C GLN A 20 -18.56 9.87 0.69
N PHE A 21 -17.43 9.67 1.38
CA PHE A 21 -17.34 9.61 2.84
C PHE A 21 -16.23 10.54 3.36
N PRO A 22 -16.46 11.87 3.38
CA PRO A 22 -15.43 12.83 3.82
C PRO A 22 -15.01 12.64 5.29
N ASP A 23 -15.91 12.10 6.14
CA ASP A 23 -15.62 11.82 7.55
C ASP A 23 -14.85 10.50 7.78
N SER A 24 -14.58 9.73 6.73
CA SER A 24 -13.89 8.43 6.83
C SER A 24 -12.40 8.55 7.19
N GLY A 25 -11.84 9.76 7.15
CA GLY A 25 -10.41 10.00 7.35
C GLY A 25 -9.53 9.51 6.20
N ILE A 26 -10.12 9.02 5.10
CA ILE A 26 -9.39 8.61 3.90
C ILE A 26 -8.93 9.86 3.15
N CYS A 27 -7.62 10.03 3.01
CA CYS A 27 -7.07 11.14 2.25
C CYS A 27 -7.41 11.02 0.75
N ASN A 28 -7.61 12.16 0.10
CA ASN A 28 -7.80 12.27 -1.35
C ASN A 28 -6.51 12.01 -2.17
N THR A 29 -5.37 11.79 -1.51
CA THR A 29 -4.09 11.50 -2.14
C THR A 29 -3.50 10.21 -1.59
N THR A 30 -2.73 9.51 -2.42
CA THR A 30 -2.03 8.27 -2.03
C THR A 30 -0.65 8.53 -1.40
N ASN A 31 -0.32 9.78 -1.07
CA ASN A 31 1.01 10.17 -0.57
C ASN A 31 1.42 9.40 0.70
N LEU A 32 0.48 9.18 1.63
CA LEU A 32 0.73 8.44 2.87
C LEU A 32 1.13 6.97 2.60
N PRO A 33 0.29 6.14 1.95
CA PRO A 33 0.69 4.78 1.65
C PRO A 33 1.91 4.73 0.72
N ASP A 34 2.00 5.60 -0.28
CA ASP A 34 3.13 5.60 -1.22
C ASP A 34 4.48 5.88 -0.53
N GLY A 35 4.52 6.84 0.40
CA GLY A 35 5.71 7.11 1.22
C GLY A 35 6.09 5.92 2.10
N CYS A 36 5.11 5.35 2.80
CA CYS A 36 5.32 4.20 3.67
C CYS A 36 5.87 2.98 2.90
N PHE A 37 5.25 2.65 1.76
CA PHE A 37 5.69 1.53 0.92
C PHE A 37 7.02 1.79 0.22
N THR A 38 7.38 3.04 -0.04
CA THR A 38 8.69 3.40 -0.60
C THR A 38 9.81 3.05 0.38
N GLY A 39 9.65 3.39 1.66
CA GLY A 39 10.59 2.98 2.72
C GLY A 39 10.73 1.47 2.83
N LEU A 40 9.59 0.75 2.82
CA LEU A 40 9.59 -0.72 2.85
C LEU A 40 10.32 -1.33 1.65
N LYS A 41 10.03 -0.86 0.44
CA LYS A 41 10.67 -1.32 -0.81
C LYS A 41 12.17 -1.07 -0.78
N GLN A 42 12.62 0.07 -0.25
CA GLN A 42 14.03 0.38 -0.12
C GLN A 42 14.73 -0.62 0.81
N LYS A 43 14.17 -0.90 1.99
CA LYS A 43 14.76 -1.88 2.93
C LYS A 43 14.75 -3.31 2.37
N LEU A 44 13.69 -3.70 1.64
CA LEU A 44 13.62 -4.99 0.96
C LEU A 44 14.62 -5.12 -0.19
N ARG A 45 14.89 -4.03 -0.93
CA ARG A 45 15.81 -4.01 -2.07
C ARG A 45 17.23 -4.38 -1.67
N TYR A 46 17.68 -4.01 -0.47
CA TYR A 46 19.01 -4.39 0.04
C TYR A 46 19.11 -5.88 0.43
N ARG A 47 17.98 -6.60 0.52
CA ARG A 47 17.89 -7.99 1.02
C ARG A 47 17.22 -8.92 0.00
N GLN A 48 17.75 -8.94 -1.22
CA GLN A 48 17.17 -9.70 -2.35
C GLN A 48 17.11 -11.22 -2.14
N GLY A 49 17.96 -11.79 -1.27
CA GLY A 49 18.06 -13.24 -1.02
C GLY A 49 17.15 -13.82 0.07
N MET A 50 16.24 -13.04 0.65
CA MET A 50 15.37 -13.57 1.71
C MET A 50 14.39 -14.62 1.19
N ARG A 51 14.29 -15.75 1.92
CA ARG A 51 13.20 -16.72 1.76
C ARG A 51 11.86 -16.03 2.00
N LYS A 52 10.80 -16.52 1.34
CA LYS A 52 9.44 -15.94 1.41
C LYS A 52 8.95 -15.75 2.86
N ALA A 53 9.17 -16.73 3.73
CA ALA A 53 8.77 -16.65 5.14
C ALA A 53 9.43 -15.46 5.86
N ASN A 54 10.75 -15.28 5.68
CA ASN A 54 11.49 -14.18 6.28
C ASN A 54 11.07 -12.83 5.70
N ARG A 55 10.73 -12.78 4.41
CA ARG A 55 10.18 -11.56 3.77
C ARG A 55 8.82 -11.19 4.36
N ILE A 56 7.95 -12.16 4.63
CA ILE A 56 6.65 -11.91 5.29
C ILE A 56 6.88 -11.42 6.73
N GLY A 57 7.76 -12.08 7.49
CA GLY A 57 8.11 -11.66 8.85
C GLY A 57 8.66 -10.24 8.89
N PHE A 58 9.58 -9.91 7.98
CA PHE A 58 10.13 -8.56 7.84
C PHE A 58 9.07 -7.51 7.53
N ILE A 59 8.11 -7.80 6.64
CA ILE A 59 7.04 -6.86 6.32
C ILE A 59 6.15 -6.63 7.54
N LYS A 60 5.79 -7.69 8.29
CA LYS A 60 5.00 -7.57 9.52
C LYS A 60 5.74 -6.73 10.56
N ASP A 61 7.00 -7.07 10.83
CA ASP A 61 7.86 -6.35 11.75
C ASP A 61 8.02 -4.88 11.35
N TYR A 62 8.24 -4.58 10.07
CA TYR A 62 8.31 -3.21 9.57
C TYR A 62 7.06 -2.38 9.92
N PHE A 63 5.87 -2.96 9.78
CA PHE A 63 4.62 -2.26 10.12
C PHE A 63 4.34 -2.22 11.62
N SER A 64 4.79 -3.22 12.39
CA SER A 64 4.68 -3.19 13.85
C SER A 64 5.53 -2.07 14.46
N ASN A 65 6.78 -1.93 14.03
CA ASN A 65 7.66 -0.85 14.51
C ASN A 65 7.18 0.54 14.07
N LEU A 66 6.50 0.65 12.92
CA LEU A 66 5.93 1.92 12.44
C LEU A 66 4.74 2.40 13.29
N ALA A 67 4.09 1.51 14.05
CA ALA A 67 2.94 1.83 14.89
C ALA A 67 3.32 2.25 16.32
N GLU A 68 4.59 2.10 16.69
CA GLU A 68 5.13 2.45 18.01
C GLU A 68 5.78 3.85 18.05
N ASP A 69 6.04 4.45 16.88
CA ASP A 69 6.54 5.84 16.69
C ASP A 69 5.40 6.84 16.45
#